data_AF-A0A2J8J6E3-F1
#
_entry.id   AF-A0A2J8J6E3-F1
#
_cell.length_a   1.000
_cell.length_b   1.000
_cell.length_c   1.000
_cell.angle_alpha   90.00
_cell.angle_beta   90.00
_cell.angle_gamma   90.00
#
_symmetry.space_group_name_H-M   'P 1'
#
loop_
_entity.id
_entity.type
_entity.pdbx_description
1 polymer ?
#
loop_
_entity_poly.entity_id
_entity_poly.type
_entity_poly.pdbx_seq_one_letter_code
_entity_poly.pdbx_strand_id
1 'polypeptide(L)'
;MSDSKEPRLQQLGLLVSKVPSSISQEESRQDVIYQNLTQLKAAVGELSEKSKLQEIYQELTQLKAAVGELPEKSKMQEIYQELTRLKAAVGELPEKSKMQEIYQELTRLKAAVERLCRRCPWEWTFFQGNCYFMSNSQRNWHDSITACKEVGAQLVVIKSAEEQNFLQLQSSRSNRFTWMGLSDLNEEGMWQWVDGSPLLPSFNQYWNRGEPNNVGEEDCAEFSGNGWNDDKCNLAKFWICKKSAASCSRDEEQFLSPAPATPNPPPA
;
A
#
# COMPACT_ATOMS: atom_id res chain seq x y z
N MET A 1 -1.93 47.34 24.39
CA MET A 1 -2.84 46.17 24.50
C MET A 1 -2.21 45.01 23.75
N SER A 2 -1.20 44.41 24.37
CA SER A 2 -0.46 43.24 23.90
C SER A 2 -0.54 42.27 25.06
N ASP A 3 -1.31 41.17 24.95
CA ASP A 3 -1.10 39.97 25.77
C ASP A 3 -2.05 38.76 25.55
N SER A 4 -2.82 38.67 24.46
CA SER A 4 -3.81 37.56 24.35
C SER A 4 -3.61 36.54 23.21
N LYS A 5 -2.65 36.74 22.29
CA LYS A 5 -2.41 35.80 21.16
C LYS A 5 -1.25 34.83 21.39
N GLU A 6 -0.30 35.17 22.26
CA GLU A 6 0.89 34.35 22.57
C GLU A 6 0.57 33.03 23.30
N PRO A 7 -0.42 32.96 24.22
CA PRO A 7 -0.80 31.70 24.86
C PRO A 7 -1.41 30.67 23.89
N ARG A 8 -2.05 31.14 22.81
CA ARG A 8 -2.81 30.28 21.87
C ARG A 8 -1.92 29.66 20.79
N LEU A 9 -0.84 30.33 20.40
CA LEU A 9 0.20 29.77 19.52
C LEU A 9 1.02 28.70 20.24
N GLN A 10 1.30 28.88 21.53
CA GLN A 10 1.89 27.82 22.36
C GLN A 10 0.96 26.59 22.47
N GLN A 11 -0.36 26.80 22.51
CA GLN A 11 -1.33 25.70 22.56
C GLN A 11 -1.42 24.92 21.23
N LEU A 12 -1.23 25.58 20.09
CA LEU A 12 -1.08 24.94 18.77
C LEU A 12 0.22 24.14 18.65
N GLY A 13 1.34 24.68 19.16
CA GLY A 13 2.61 23.95 19.24
C GLY A 13 2.55 22.71 20.14
N LEU A 14 1.75 22.76 21.21
CA LEU A 14 1.50 21.63 22.12
C LEU A 14 0.61 20.53 21.54
N LEU A 15 -0.23 20.84 20.55
CA LEU A 15 -1.04 19.84 19.84
C LEU A 15 -0.21 19.08 18.80
N VAL A 16 0.75 19.77 18.17
CA VAL A 16 1.68 19.21 17.19
C VAL A 16 2.73 18.31 17.86
N SER A 17 3.16 18.63 19.08
CA SER A 17 4.13 17.82 19.85
C SER A 17 3.55 16.51 20.40
N LYS A 18 2.22 16.32 20.34
CA LYS A 18 1.52 15.11 20.81
C LYS A 18 1.45 13.99 19.78
N VAL A 19 2.05 14.15 18.59
CA VAL A 19 2.17 13.06 17.62
C VAL A 19 3.17 12.02 18.19
N PRO A 20 2.73 10.80 18.56
CA PRO A 20 3.58 9.87 19.29
C PRO A 20 4.71 9.31 18.41
N SER A 21 5.94 9.40 18.91
CA SER A 21 7.17 8.96 18.23
C SER A 21 7.55 7.49 18.48
N SER A 22 6.72 6.70 19.19
CA SER A 22 7.05 5.30 19.52
C SER A 22 5.93 4.30 19.24
N ILE A 23 6.40 3.09 18.95
CA ILE A 23 5.72 1.90 18.44
C ILE A 23 4.98 1.21 19.60
N SER A 24 3.64 1.23 19.57
CA SER A 24 2.74 0.16 19.99
C SER A 24 1.29 0.62 19.83
N GLN A 25 0.49 -0.16 19.10
CA GLN A 25 -0.93 0.03 18.74
C GLN A 25 -1.20 0.91 17.49
N GLU A 26 -1.13 0.28 16.32
CA GLU A 26 -1.26 0.91 15.00
C GLU A 26 -2.70 1.13 14.50
N GLU A 27 -3.74 0.59 15.15
CA GLU A 27 -5.15 0.96 14.86
C GLU A 27 -5.52 2.37 15.38
N SER A 28 -4.81 2.87 16.39
CA SER A 28 -5.08 4.18 17.00
C SER A 28 -4.55 5.36 16.16
N ARG A 29 -3.61 5.13 15.24
CA ARG A 29 -2.89 6.21 14.54
C ARG A 29 -3.73 6.92 13.49
N GLN A 30 -4.59 6.19 12.78
CA GLN A 30 -5.45 6.76 11.74
C GLN A 30 -6.56 7.60 12.37
N ASP A 31 -7.14 7.12 13.47
CA ASP A 31 -8.12 7.85 14.28
C ASP A 31 -7.54 9.12 14.90
N VAL A 32 -6.30 9.05 15.40
CA VAL A 32 -5.59 10.23 15.91
C VAL A 32 -5.35 11.26 14.80
N ILE A 33 -5.02 10.83 13.59
CA ILE A 33 -4.87 11.72 12.43
C ILE A 33 -6.22 12.35 12.04
N TYR A 34 -7.30 11.57 12.02
CA TYR A 34 -8.66 12.06 11.74
C TYR A 34 -9.17 13.04 12.81
N GLN A 35 -8.89 12.79 14.09
CA GLN A 35 -9.22 13.69 15.19
C GLN A 35 -8.43 14.98 15.11
N ASN A 36 -7.13 14.92 14.81
CA ASN A 36 -6.28 16.09 14.63
C ASN A 36 -6.74 16.95 13.44
N LEU A 37 -7.12 16.33 12.32
CA LEU A 37 -7.72 17.03 11.17
C LEU A 37 -9.05 17.69 11.52
N THR A 38 -9.87 17.05 12.35
CA THR A 38 -11.15 17.58 12.81
C THR A 38 -10.97 18.79 13.72
N GLN A 39 -9.99 18.76 14.62
CA GLN A 39 -9.65 19.90 15.48
C GLN A 39 -9.05 21.06 14.68
N LEU A 40 -8.21 20.76 13.69
CA LEU A 40 -7.66 21.76 12.78
C LEU A 40 -8.78 22.47 12.00
N LYS A 41 -9.78 21.70 11.51
CA LYS A 41 -10.97 22.21 10.84
C LYS A 41 -11.77 23.18 11.73
N ALA A 42 -11.95 22.85 13.01
CA ALA A 42 -12.64 23.72 13.97
C ALA A 42 -11.87 25.02 14.24
N ALA A 43 -10.55 24.93 14.43
CA ALA A 43 -9.70 26.10 14.66
C ALA A 43 -9.62 27.05 13.45
N VAL A 44 -9.64 26.50 12.24
CA VAL A 44 -9.69 27.28 10.99
C VAL A 44 -11.05 27.96 10.79
N GLY A 45 -12.13 27.39 11.34
CA GLY A 45 -13.49 27.95 11.29
C GLY A 45 -13.69 29.27 12.04
N GLU A 46 -12.81 29.62 12.98
CA GLU A 46 -12.88 30.87 13.76
C GLU A 46 -12.11 32.05 13.13
N LEU A 47 -11.42 31.82 12.00
CA LEU A 47 -10.65 32.85 11.31
C LEU A 47 -11.58 33.72 10.45
N SER A 48 -11.67 35.01 10.80
CA SER A 48 -12.64 35.96 10.27
C SER A 48 -12.27 36.51 8.88
N GLU A 49 -12.32 35.70 7.84
CA GLU A 49 -12.50 36.17 6.45
C GLU A 49 -13.44 35.22 5.70
N LYS A 50 -14.75 35.40 5.93
CA LYS A 50 -15.84 34.47 5.57
C LYS A 50 -16.01 34.16 4.08
N SER A 51 -15.53 34.99 3.15
CA SER A 51 -15.82 34.81 1.71
C SER A 51 -14.99 33.71 1.05
N LYS A 52 -13.70 33.59 1.38
CA LYS A 52 -12.82 32.56 0.80
C LYS A 52 -12.96 31.22 1.52
N LEU A 53 -13.31 31.27 2.81
CA LEU A 53 -13.53 30.09 3.64
C LEU A 53 -14.70 29.24 3.12
N GLN A 54 -15.76 29.86 2.59
CA GLN A 54 -16.93 29.13 2.12
C GLN A 54 -16.68 28.37 0.80
N GLU A 55 -15.89 28.94 -0.12
CA GLU A 55 -15.42 28.24 -1.32
C GLU A 55 -14.52 27.05 -0.94
N ILE A 56 -13.59 27.26 0.01
CA ILE A 56 -12.69 26.21 0.50
C ILE A 56 -13.47 25.06 1.18
N TYR A 57 -14.51 25.39 1.95
CA TYR A 57 -15.36 24.37 2.59
C TYR A 57 -16.22 23.59 1.60
N GLN A 58 -16.65 24.24 0.51
CA GLN A 58 -17.41 23.60 -0.56
C GLN A 58 -16.53 22.61 -1.35
N GLU A 59 -15.32 23.04 -1.71
CA GLU A 59 -14.30 22.21 -2.37
C GLU A 59 -13.89 21.01 -1.50
N LEU A 60 -13.64 21.23 -0.20
CA LEU A 60 -13.32 20.15 0.77
C LEU A 60 -14.45 19.12 0.91
N THR A 61 -15.71 19.54 0.77
CA THR A 61 -16.87 18.65 0.89
C THR A 61 -17.04 17.80 -0.37
N GLN A 62 -16.79 18.37 -1.55
CA GLN A 62 -16.78 17.63 -2.81
C GLN A 62 -15.62 16.64 -2.89
N LEU A 63 -14.43 17.05 -2.43
CA LEU A 63 -13.25 16.21 -2.34
C LEU A 63 -13.47 15.00 -1.41
N LYS A 64 -14.13 15.22 -0.26
CA LYS A 64 -14.48 14.15 0.70
C LYS A 64 -15.42 13.10 0.10
N ALA A 65 -16.37 13.52 -0.74
CA ALA A 65 -17.30 12.61 -1.40
C ALA A 65 -16.61 11.80 -2.53
N ALA A 66 -15.76 12.45 -3.33
CA ALA A 66 -15.03 11.80 -4.42
C ALA A 66 -13.99 10.78 -3.93
N VAL A 67 -13.33 11.04 -2.78
CA VAL A 67 -12.33 10.13 -2.16
C VAL A 67 -12.96 8.81 -1.68
N GLY A 68 -14.27 8.81 -1.38
CA GLY A 68 -15.00 7.65 -0.90
C GLY A 68 -15.25 6.56 -1.94
N GLU A 69 -15.20 6.86 -3.24
CA GLU A 69 -15.77 5.95 -4.25
C GLU A 69 -14.80 5.27 -5.24
N LEU A 70 -13.50 5.61 -5.34
CA LEU A 70 -12.67 5.08 -6.46
C LEU A 70 -11.20 4.67 -6.15
N PRO A 71 -10.59 3.80 -7.00
CA PRO A 71 -9.51 2.85 -6.63
C PRO A 71 -8.07 3.41 -6.68
N GLU A 72 -7.16 2.71 -5.99
CA GLU A 72 -5.84 3.12 -5.47
C GLU A 72 -4.80 3.80 -6.40
N LYS A 73 -4.96 3.91 -7.72
CA LYS A 73 -3.95 4.58 -8.58
C LYS A 73 -4.17 6.09 -8.78
N SER A 74 -5.40 6.61 -8.67
CA SER A 74 -5.70 8.04 -8.91
C SER A 74 -5.30 8.94 -7.73
N LYS A 75 -5.42 8.41 -6.49
CA LYS A 75 -5.27 9.18 -5.24
C LYS A 75 -3.87 9.74 -5.00
N MET A 76 -2.82 9.00 -5.38
CA MET A 76 -1.45 9.47 -5.19
C MET A 76 -1.14 10.68 -6.11
N GLN A 77 -1.65 10.65 -7.34
CA GLN A 77 -1.39 11.67 -8.35
C GLN A 77 -2.14 12.96 -8.04
N GLU A 78 -3.36 12.85 -7.51
CA GLU A 78 -4.12 13.99 -6.96
C GLU A 78 -3.43 14.61 -5.73
N ILE A 79 -2.90 13.79 -4.80
CA ILE A 79 -2.11 14.29 -3.67
C ILE A 79 -0.86 15.06 -4.15
N TYR A 80 -0.14 14.55 -5.14
CA TYR A 80 1.02 15.24 -5.70
C TYR A 80 0.64 16.55 -6.43
N GLN A 81 -0.52 16.59 -7.10
CA GLN A 81 -1.03 17.81 -7.72
C GLN A 81 -1.42 18.86 -6.69
N GLU A 82 -2.09 18.47 -5.61
CA GLU A 82 -2.46 19.38 -4.52
C GLU A 82 -1.23 19.90 -3.77
N LEU A 83 -0.22 19.06 -3.52
CA LEU A 83 1.06 19.50 -2.97
C LEU A 83 1.77 20.52 -3.88
N THR A 84 1.67 20.34 -5.18
CA THR A 84 2.27 21.25 -6.17
C THR A 84 1.56 22.61 -6.18
N ARG A 85 0.23 22.61 -6.14
CA ARG A 85 -0.60 23.83 -6.04
C ARG A 85 -0.34 24.58 -4.73
N LEU A 86 -0.25 23.85 -3.62
CA LEU A 86 0.06 24.42 -2.30
C LEU A 86 1.43 25.11 -2.32
N LYS A 87 2.45 24.46 -2.91
CA LYS A 87 3.80 25.03 -3.05
C LYS A 87 3.80 26.33 -3.87
N ALA A 88 2.99 26.41 -4.93
CA ALA A 88 2.87 27.62 -5.75
C ALA A 88 2.18 28.77 -4.98
N ALA A 89 1.07 28.49 -4.30
CA ALA A 89 0.33 29.49 -3.50
C ALA A 89 1.16 30.07 -2.35
N VAL A 90 2.03 29.26 -1.75
CA VAL A 90 2.96 29.69 -0.69
C VAL A 90 4.04 30.65 -1.22
N GLY A 91 4.44 30.50 -2.49
CA GLY A 91 5.42 31.39 -3.13
C GLY A 91 4.95 32.83 -3.33
N GLU A 92 3.64 33.08 -3.28
CA GLU A 92 3.04 34.41 -3.49
C GLU A 92 2.81 35.19 -2.18
N LEU A 93 3.15 34.63 -1.01
CA LEU A 93 2.95 35.30 0.27
C LEU A 93 4.00 36.42 0.52
N PRO A 94 3.61 37.60 1.03
CA PRO A 94 4.45 38.81 0.97
C PRO A 94 5.57 38.90 2.03
N GLU A 95 5.71 37.94 2.97
CA GLU A 95 6.64 38.02 4.10
C GLU A 95 7.71 36.90 4.07
N LYS A 96 8.96 37.28 3.81
CA LYS A 96 10.14 36.38 3.71
C LYS A 96 10.39 35.49 4.93
N SER A 97 9.97 35.90 6.15
CA SER A 97 10.25 35.11 7.36
C SER A 97 9.30 33.92 7.56
N LYS A 98 8.06 33.99 7.05
CA LYS A 98 7.05 32.91 7.14
C LYS A 98 7.18 31.92 5.98
N MET A 99 7.70 32.37 4.84
CA MET A 99 7.98 31.53 3.67
C MET A 99 8.90 30.35 4.07
N GLN A 100 9.95 30.59 4.85
CA GLN A 100 10.90 29.55 5.29
C GLN A 100 10.24 28.44 6.13
N GLU A 101 9.34 28.81 7.06
CA GLU A 101 8.61 27.88 7.91
C GLU A 101 7.64 27.03 7.10
N ILE A 102 6.93 27.63 6.14
CA ILE A 102 6.01 26.91 5.26
C ILE A 102 6.76 25.95 4.33
N TYR A 103 7.94 26.34 3.81
CA TYR A 103 8.79 25.44 3.04
C TYR A 103 9.31 24.26 3.87
N GLN A 104 9.60 24.47 5.16
CA GLN A 104 9.97 23.39 6.08
C GLN A 104 8.81 22.42 6.32
N GLU A 105 7.59 22.93 6.52
CA GLU A 105 6.40 22.09 6.71
C GLU A 105 6.01 21.33 5.44
N LEU A 106 6.12 21.96 4.27
CA LEU A 106 5.96 21.28 2.97
C LEU A 106 6.99 20.17 2.77
N THR A 107 8.24 20.38 3.20
CA THR A 107 9.30 19.36 3.11
C THR A 107 9.02 18.19 4.05
N ARG A 108 8.55 18.47 5.27
CA ARG A 108 8.13 17.44 6.23
C ARG A 108 6.92 16.65 5.73
N LEU A 109 5.93 17.33 5.14
CA LEU A 109 4.74 16.71 4.57
C LEU A 109 5.10 15.84 3.35
N LYS A 110 5.96 16.33 2.45
CA LYS A 110 6.48 15.54 1.32
C LYS A 110 7.19 14.27 1.81
N ALA A 111 8.09 14.39 2.78
CA ALA A 111 8.77 13.24 3.37
C ALA A 111 7.81 12.27 4.07
N ALA A 112 6.73 12.77 4.69
CA ALA A 112 5.68 11.94 5.28
C ALA A 112 4.86 11.20 4.22
N VAL A 113 4.52 11.85 3.10
CA VAL A 113 3.81 11.25 1.96
C VAL A 113 4.68 10.21 1.26
N GLU A 114 5.98 10.45 1.12
CA GLU A 114 6.93 9.47 0.58
C GLU A 114 7.04 8.22 1.48
N ARG A 115 6.89 8.38 2.81
CA ARG A 115 6.81 7.26 3.75
C ARG A 115 5.50 6.46 3.64
N LEU A 116 4.47 7.00 3.00
CA LEU A 116 3.23 6.26 2.72
C LEU A 116 3.36 5.35 1.49
N CYS A 117 4.40 5.53 0.65
CA CYS A 117 4.63 4.61 -0.45
C CYS A 117 5.06 3.25 0.08
N ARG A 118 4.12 2.30 0.08
CA ARG A 118 4.37 0.89 0.37
C ARG A 118 4.42 0.12 -0.94
N ARG A 119 5.39 -0.81 -1.03
CA ARG A 119 5.52 -1.72 -2.18
C ARG A 119 4.31 -2.63 -2.32
N CYS A 120 3.66 -2.97 -1.21
CA CYS A 120 2.46 -3.80 -1.17
C CYS A 120 1.32 -3.11 -0.41
N PRO A 121 0.06 -3.43 -0.73
CA PRO A 121 -1.09 -2.99 0.05
C PRO A 121 -1.01 -3.47 1.50
N TRP A 122 -1.82 -2.87 2.38
CA TRP A 122 -1.96 -3.35 3.76
C TRP A 122 -2.46 -4.79 3.79
N GLU A 123 -1.96 -5.58 4.75
CA GLU A 123 -2.23 -7.02 4.89
C GLU A 123 -1.71 -7.90 3.74
N TRP A 124 -0.88 -7.34 2.84
CA TRP A 124 -0.18 -8.12 1.82
C TRP A 124 1.29 -8.29 2.21
N THR A 125 1.82 -9.48 1.96
CA THR A 125 3.22 -9.80 2.23
C THR A 125 4.06 -9.52 0.98
N PHE A 126 5.14 -8.75 1.12
CA PHE A 126 6.11 -8.54 0.03
C PHE A 126 7.11 -9.71 -0.04
N PHE A 127 7.31 -10.26 -1.23
CA PHE A 127 8.40 -11.20 -1.51
C PHE A 127 8.85 -11.08 -2.96
N GLN A 128 10.15 -10.84 -3.18
CA GLN A 128 10.82 -10.78 -4.49
C GLN A 128 10.04 -10.00 -5.57
N GLY A 129 9.67 -8.75 -5.26
CA GLY A 129 9.01 -7.88 -6.23
C GLY A 129 7.52 -8.15 -6.45
N ASN A 130 6.93 -9.07 -5.68
CA ASN A 130 5.51 -9.36 -5.69
C ASN A 130 4.88 -9.19 -4.31
N CYS A 131 3.57 -9.02 -4.30
CA CYS A 131 2.72 -8.92 -3.13
C CYS A 131 1.79 -10.12 -3.08
N TYR A 132 1.69 -10.73 -1.90
CA TYR A 132 0.89 -11.93 -1.66
C TYR A 132 -0.18 -11.65 -0.62
N PHE A 133 -1.42 -11.97 -0.94
CA PHE A 133 -2.54 -11.87 -0.01
C PHE A 133 -2.91 -13.27 0.49
N MET A 134 -2.71 -13.52 1.77
CA MET A 134 -3.15 -14.74 2.43
C MET A 134 -4.56 -14.51 2.97
N SER A 135 -5.55 -15.19 2.40
CA SER A 135 -6.94 -14.99 2.81
C SER A 135 -7.18 -15.31 4.29
N ASN A 136 -8.17 -14.63 4.88
CA ASN A 136 -8.69 -14.90 6.23
C ASN A 136 -10.07 -15.59 6.21
N SER A 137 -10.58 -15.92 5.04
CA SER A 137 -11.82 -16.67 4.84
C SER A 137 -11.57 -17.80 3.86
N GLN A 138 -12.55 -18.67 3.66
CA GLN A 138 -12.44 -19.84 2.80
C GLN A 138 -13.41 -19.75 1.62
N ARG A 139 -12.98 -20.21 0.45
CA ARG A 139 -13.75 -20.25 -0.81
C ARG A 139 -13.39 -21.51 -1.59
N ASN A 140 -14.28 -21.93 -2.49
CA ASN A 140 -13.92 -22.96 -3.47
C ASN A 140 -12.88 -22.40 -4.48
N TRP A 141 -12.22 -23.28 -5.23
CA TRP A 141 -11.09 -22.90 -6.08
C TRP A 141 -11.47 -21.85 -7.14
N HIS A 142 -12.64 -22.01 -7.76
CA HIS A 142 -13.16 -21.08 -8.78
C HIS A 142 -13.48 -19.70 -8.20
N ASP A 143 -14.08 -19.66 -7.01
CA ASP A 143 -14.39 -18.41 -6.30
C ASP A 143 -13.12 -17.73 -5.77
N SER A 144 -12.07 -18.49 -5.46
CA SER A 144 -10.75 -17.97 -5.12
C SER A 144 -10.06 -17.31 -6.30
N ILE A 145 -10.17 -17.87 -7.52
CA ILE A 145 -9.72 -17.20 -8.75
C ILE A 145 -10.43 -15.86 -8.91
N THR A 146 -11.75 -15.86 -8.76
CA THR A 146 -12.56 -14.64 -8.89
C THR A 146 -12.19 -13.61 -7.84
N ALA A 147 -12.01 -14.01 -6.57
CA ALA A 147 -11.59 -13.13 -5.49
C ALA A 147 -10.23 -12.45 -5.76
N CYS A 148 -9.27 -13.17 -6.35
CA CYS A 148 -8.00 -12.56 -6.70
C CYS A 148 -8.13 -11.55 -7.86
N LYS A 149 -8.97 -11.86 -8.86
CA LYS A 149 -9.23 -10.94 -9.98
C LYS A 149 -9.88 -9.63 -9.50
N GLU A 150 -10.81 -9.69 -8.53
CA GLU A 150 -11.48 -8.52 -7.93
C GLU A 150 -10.50 -7.50 -7.33
N VAL A 151 -9.33 -7.96 -6.86
CA VAL A 151 -8.29 -7.10 -6.25
C VAL A 151 -7.09 -6.86 -7.18
N GLY A 152 -7.27 -7.09 -8.49
CA GLY A 152 -6.24 -6.88 -9.51
C GLY A 152 -5.05 -7.82 -9.36
N ALA A 153 -5.29 -9.04 -8.91
CA ALA A 153 -4.29 -10.08 -8.67
C ALA A 153 -4.70 -11.39 -9.37
N GLN A 154 -3.87 -12.42 -9.21
CA GLN A 154 -4.13 -13.77 -9.71
C GLN A 154 -4.04 -14.76 -8.55
N LEU A 155 -4.84 -15.82 -8.59
CA LEU A 155 -4.60 -16.97 -7.70
C LEU A 155 -3.19 -17.48 -7.96
N VAL A 156 -2.41 -17.70 -6.90
CA VAL A 156 -0.95 -17.69 -6.99
C VAL A 156 -0.40 -18.70 -8.01
N VAL A 157 0.38 -18.20 -8.96
CA VAL A 157 1.18 -18.99 -9.88
C VAL A 157 2.64 -18.93 -9.47
N ILE A 158 3.20 -20.08 -9.15
CA ILE A 158 4.55 -20.21 -8.59
C ILE A 158 5.56 -20.32 -9.72
N LYS A 159 6.59 -19.46 -9.71
CA LYS A 159 7.58 -19.36 -10.80
C LYS A 159 8.99 -19.77 -10.39
N SER A 160 9.27 -19.95 -9.11
CA SER A 160 10.58 -20.42 -8.65
C SER A 160 10.50 -21.30 -7.40
N ALA A 161 11.59 -22.03 -7.13
CA ALA A 161 11.72 -22.85 -5.93
C ALA A 161 11.72 -21.99 -4.65
N GLU A 162 12.30 -20.80 -4.69
CA GLU A 162 12.31 -19.86 -3.58
C GLU A 162 10.90 -19.35 -3.25
N GLU A 163 10.10 -19.06 -4.28
CA GLU A 163 8.70 -18.69 -4.13
C GLU A 163 7.88 -19.84 -3.54
N GLN A 164 8.05 -21.07 -4.05
CA GLN A 164 7.42 -22.26 -3.50
C GLN A 164 7.73 -22.43 -2.01
N ASN A 165 9.01 -22.39 -1.63
CA ASN A 165 9.44 -22.55 -0.23
C ASN A 165 8.88 -21.45 0.67
N PHE A 166 8.85 -20.21 0.18
CA PHE A 166 8.27 -19.08 0.91
C PHE A 166 6.78 -19.32 1.19
N LEU A 167 5.99 -19.70 0.18
CA LEU A 167 4.54 -19.91 0.32
C LEU A 167 4.21 -21.17 1.13
N GLN A 168 4.97 -22.24 0.97
CA GLN A 168 4.83 -23.46 1.78
C GLN A 168 5.01 -23.14 3.27
N LEU A 169 6.02 -22.31 3.60
CA LEU A 169 6.28 -21.92 4.99
C LEU A 169 5.16 -21.06 5.58
N GLN A 170 4.54 -20.16 4.81
CA GLN A 170 3.40 -19.37 5.29
C GLN A 170 2.17 -20.25 5.54
N SER A 171 1.88 -21.18 4.62
CA SER A 171 0.75 -22.10 4.72
C SER A 171 0.93 -23.09 5.88
N SER A 172 2.12 -23.66 6.05
CA SER A 172 2.41 -24.61 7.12
C SER A 172 2.36 -23.97 8.51
N ARG A 173 2.92 -22.77 8.67
CA ARG A 173 2.89 -22.03 9.95
C ARG A 173 1.50 -21.64 10.39
N SER A 174 0.60 -21.40 9.45
CA SER A 174 -0.80 -21.08 9.75
C SER A 174 -1.67 -22.33 9.93
N ASN A 175 -1.14 -23.52 9.62
CA ASN A 175 -1.87 -24.79 9.61
C ASN A 175 -3.16 -24.70 8.77
N ARG A 176 -3.08 -24.03 7.62
CA ARG A 176 -4.22 -23.77 6.72
C ARG A 176 -4.02 -24.48 5.38
N PHE A 177 -4.99 -25.32 5.03
CA PHE A 177 -5.21 -25.81 3.68
C PHE A 177 -5.53 -24.64 2.75
N THR A 178 -4.73 -24.48 1.70
CA THR A 178 -4.70 -23.23 0.94
C THR A 178 -4.57 -23.46 -0.56
N TRP A 179 -5.53 -22.99 -1.34
CA TRP A 179 -5.53 -23.06 -2.80
C TRP A 179 -4.37 -22.29 -3.44
N MET A 180 -3.81 -22.89 -4.48
CA MET A 180 -2.95 -22.22 -5.46
C MET A 180 -3.56 -22.28 -6.86
N GLY A 181 -3.04 -21.51 -7.80
CA GLY A 181 -3.57 -21.42 -9.15
C GLY A 181 -3.13 -22.55 -10.06
N LEU A 182 -3.21 -23.80 -9.62
CA LEU A 182 -2.77 -25.01 -10.33
C LEU A 182 -3.91 -26.04 -10.34
N SER A 183 -4.23 -26.58 -11.52
CA SER A 183 -5.31 -27.55 -11.73
C SER A 183 -5.03 -28.43 -12.95
N ASP A 184 -5.62 -29.63 -13.01
CA ASP A 184 -5.65 -30.49 -14.20
C ASP A 184 -7.08 -30.69 -14.76
N LEU A 185 -8.03 -29.83 -14.36
CA LEU A 185 -9.41 -29.73 -14.87
C LEU A 185 -9.59 -29.84 -16.39
N ASN A 186 -8.59 -29.40 -17.18
CA ASN A 186 -8.67 -29.43 -18.64
C ASN A 186 -8.35 -30.81 -19.23
N GLU A 187 -7.42 -31.53 -18.60
CA GLU A 187 -6.94 -32.84 -19.02
C GLU A 187 -6.31 -33.53 -17.80
N GLU A 188 -6.97 -34.59 -17.32
CA GLU A 188 -6.57 -35.38 -16.16
C GLU A 188 -5.07 -35.75 -16.20
N GLY A 189 -4.36 -35.47 -15.10
CA GLY A 189 -2.92 -35.70 -14.96
C GLY A 189 -2.03 -34.65 -15.63
N MET A 190 -2.60 -33.72 -16.41
CA MET A 190 -1.88 -32.63 -17.08
C MET A 190 -2.09 -31.30 -16.36
N TRP A 191 -1.36 -31.14 -15.25
CA TRP A 191 -1.42 -29.96 -14.39
C TRP A 191 -0.97 -28.67 -15.11
N GLN A 192 -1.84 -27.66 -15.06
CA GLN A 192 -1.67 -26.36 -15.69
C GLN A 192 -1.95 -25.23 -14.69
N TRP A 193 -1.14 -24.17 -14.74
CA TRP A 193 -1.36 -22.95 -13.98
C TRP A 193 -2.49 -22.11 -14.58
N VAL A 194 -3.16 -21.30 -13.77
CA VAL A 194 -4.23 -20.38 -14.19
C VAL A 194 -3.78 -19.26 -15.14
N ASP A 195 -2.48 -19.10 -15.37
CA ASP A 195 -1.91 -18.23 -16.41
C ASP A 195 -1.68 -18.95 -17.76
N GLY A 196 -2.05 -20.22 -17.84
CA GLY A 196 -1.90 -21.07 -19.03
C GLY A 196 -0.55 -21.79 -19.13
N SER A 197 0.41 -21.51 -18.25
CA SER A 197 1.69 -22.23 -18.27
C SER A 197 1.56 -23.65 -17.73
N PRO A 198 2.26 -24.65 -18.31
CA PRO A 198 2.22 -26.03 -17.80
C PRO A 198 3.04 -26.16 -16.51
N LEU A 199 2.74 -27.17 -15.70
CA LEU A 199 3.59 -27.55 -14.58
C LEU A 199 4.93 -28.12 -15.10
N LEU A 200 6.04 -27.54 -14.65
CA LEU A 200 7.37 -28.04 -15.03
C LEU A 200 7.72 -29.31 -14.24
N PRO A 201 8.39 -30.30 -14.85
CA PRO A 201 8.76 -31.54 -14.15
C PRO A 201 9.58 -31.34 -12.87
N SER A 202 10.37 -30.26 -12.78
CA SER A 202 11.15 -29.90 -11.59
C SER A 202 10.30 -29.51 -10.39
N PHE A 203 9.01 -29.21 -10.57
CA PHE A 203 8.08 -28.89 -9.51
C PHE A 203 7.34 -30.14 -8.98
N ASN A 204 7.41 -31.28 -9.68
CA ASN A 204 6.74 -32.51 -9.24
C ASN A 204 7.25 -33.00 -7.87
N GLN A 205 8.44 -32.59 -7.45
CA GLN A 205 8.99 -32.87 -6.12
C GLN A 205 8.21 -32.24 -4.96
N TYR A 206 7.30 -31.29 -5.24
CA TYR A 206 6.54 -30.60 -4.21
C TYR A 206 5.22 -31.28 -3.85
N TRP A 207 4.76 -32.24 -4.66
CA TRP A 207 3.65 -33.11 -4.29
C TRP A 207 4.01 -33.91 -3.03
N ASN A 208 3.04 -34.04 -2.13
CA ASN A 208 3.19 -34.91 -0.98
C ASN A 208 3.34 -36.37 -1.43
N ARG A 209 3.84 -37.23 -0.53
CA ARG A 209 3.99 -38.64 -0.83
C ARG A 209 2.62 -39.26 -1.10
N GLY A 210 2.41 -39.73 -2.32
CA GLY A 210 1.15 -40.33 -2.77
C GLY A 210 0.40 -39.44 -3.75
N GLU A 211 0.73 -38.15 -3.81
CA GLU A 211 0.04 -37.15 -4.63
C GLU A 211 0.74 -36.90 -5.97
N PRO A 212 0.00 -36.42 -7.00
CA PRO A 212 -1.47 -36.33 -7.03
C PRO A 212 -2.11 -37.72 -7.17
N ASN A 213 -3.19 -37.99 -6.43
CA ASN A 213 -3.80 -39.33 -6.33
C ASN A 213 -5.19 -39.44 -7.00
N ASN A 214 -5.81 -38.31 -7.30
CA ASN A 214 -7.15 -38.16 -7.85
C ASN A 214 -8.23 -38.99 -7.12
N VAL A 215 -8.29 -38.95 -5.79
CA VAL A 215 -9.24 -39.74 -5.00
C VAL A 215 -10.64 -39.12 -5.07
N GLY A 216 -11.36 -39.52 -6.11
CA GLY A 216 -12.74 -39.12 -6.34
C GLY A 216 -12.87 -37.75 -6.99
N GLU A 217 -12.10 -37.53 -8.07
CA GLU A 217 -12.12 -36.36 -8.96
C GLU A 217 -11.61 -35.09 -8.25
N GLU A 218 -10.30 -35.08 -8.00
CA GLU A 218 -9.55 -34.05 -7.27
C GLU A 218 -8.67 -33.24 -8.23
N ASP A 219 -9.26 -32.22 -8.87
CA ASP A 219 -8.58 -31.56 -10.00
C ASP A 219 -7.88 -30.23 -9.64
N CYS A 220 -7.80 -29.88 -8.34
CA CYS A 220 -7.31 -28.58 -7.87
C CYS A 220 -6.21 -28.72 -6.81
N ALA A 221 -5.10 -28.01 -6.98
CA ALA A 221 -3.95 -28.13 -6.07
C ALA A 221 -4.05 -27.18 -4.88
N GLU A 222 -3.68 -27.68 -3.70
CA GLU A 222 -3.53 -26.92 -2.47
C GLU A 222 -2.16 -27.11 -1.82
N PHE A 223 -1.80 -26.18 -0.93
CA PHE A 223 -0.79 -26.40 0.09
C PHE A 223 -1.38 -27.23 1.23
N SER A 224 -0.80 -28.40 1.47
CA SER A 224 -1.20 -29.35 2.52
C SER A 224 0.02 -29.82 3.31
N GLY A 225 0.13 -29.40 4.58
CA GLY A 225 1.29 -29.69 5.42
C GLY A 225 2.58 -29.10 4.86
N ASN A 226 3.50 -29.97 4.41
CA ASN A 226 4.84 -29.61 3.91
C ASN A 226 4.98 -29.71 2.38
N GLY A 227 3.91 -30.05 1.67
CA GLY A 227 3.90 -30.14 0.22
C GLY A 227 2.54 -29.78 -0.35
N TRP A 228 2.29 -30.29 -1.55
CA TRP A 228 1.05 -30.11 -2.28
C TRP A 228 0.15 -31.33 -2.20
N ASN A 229 -1.15 -31.09 -2.29
CA ASN A 229 -2.19 -32.10 -2.39
C ASN A 229 -3.15 -31.69 -3.49
N ASP A 230 -3.67 -32.65 -4.24
CA ASP A 230 -4.82 -32.47 -5.12
C ASP A 230 -6.09 -32.70 -4.30
N ASP A 231 -7.09 -31.85 -4.47
CA ASP A 231 -8.35 -31.97 -3.75
C ASP A 231 -9.50 -31.43 -4.61
N LYS A 232 -10.73 -31.76 -4.21
CA LYS A 232 -11.95 -31.40 -4.92
C LYS A 232 -12.10 -29.89 -4.97
N CYS A 233 -12.16 -29.38 -6.19
CA CYS A 233 -12.24 -27.95 -6.47
C CYS A 233 -13.42 -27.23 -5.79
N ASN A 234 -14.47 -27.96 -5.39
CA ASN A 234 -15.66 -27.41 -4.74
C ASN A 234 -15.51 -27.21 -3.21
N LEU A 235 -14.44 -27.72 -2.60
CA LEU A 235 -14.20 -27.55 -1.17
C LEU A 235 -13.77 -26.12 -0.85
N ALA A 236 -14.31 -25.59 0.25
CA ALA A 236 -13.91 -24.29 0.76
C ALA A 236 -12.56 -24.38 1.46
N LYS A 237 -11.56 -23.66 0.97
CA LYS A 237 -10.22 -23.55 1.57
C LYS A 237 -9.75 -22.10 1.56
N PHE A 238 -8.70 -21.80 2.31
CA PHE A 238 -8.03 -20.52 2.18
C PHE A 238 -7.41 -20.40 0.78
N TRP A 239 -7.04 -19.21 0.34
CA TRP A 239 -6.36 -19.00 -0.94
C TRP A 239 -5.28 -17.93 -0.84
N ILE A 240 -4.35 -17.93 -1.80
CA ILE A 240 -3.30 -16.92 -1.92
C ILE A 240 -3.41 -16.19 -3.25
N CYS A 241 -3.54 -14.87 -3.21
CA CYS A 241 -3.43 -14.03 -4.41
C CYS A 241 -2.01 -13.49 -4.56
N LYS A 242 -1.57 -13.30 -5.81
CA LYS A 242 -0.28 -12.70 -6.18
C LYS A 242 -0.48 -11.54 -7.16
N LYS A 243 0.21 -10.43 -6.94
CA LYS A 243 0.37 -9.33 -7.92
C LYS A 243 1.74 -8.67 -7.81
N SER A 244 2.19 -8.00 -8.86
CA SER A 244 3.46 -7.26 -8.83
C SER A 244 3.40 -6.11 -7.82
N ALA A 245 4.52 -5.90 -7.12
CA ALA A 245 4.67 -4.80 -6.19
C ALA A 245 4.74 -3.45 -6.90
N ALA A 246 4.24 -2.39 -6.25
CA ALA A 246 4.39 -1.04 -6.76
C ALA A 246 5.85 -0.58 -6.68
N SER A 247 6.31 0.13 -7.71
CA SER A 247 7.60 0.82 -7.69
C SER A 247 7.47 2.10 -6.84
N CYS A 248 7.93 2.02 -5.60
CA CYS A 248 8.19 3.22 -4.82
C CYS A 248 9.55 3.78 -5.22
N SER A 249 9.57 4.79 -6.08
CA SER A 249 10.77 5.56 -6.38
C SER A 249 11.17 6.34 -5.12
N ARG A 250 12.14 5.81 -4.36
CA ARG A 250 13.01 6.67 -3.57
C ARG A 250 14.09 7.16 -4.53
N ASP A 251 13.79 8.21 -5.28
CA ASP A 251 14.84 8.94 -5.99
C ASP A 251 15.59 9.77 -4.93
N GLU A 252 16.41 9.11 -4.12
CA GLU A 252 17.31 9.75 -3.15
C GLU A 252 18.64 10.23 -3.78
N GLU A 253 18.83 10.17 -5.10
CA GLU A 253 20.16 10.42 -5.70
C GLU A 253 20.22 11.31 -6.96
N GLN A 254 19.31 12.27 -7.15
CA GLN A 254 19.43 13.25 -8.25
C GLN A 254 19.45 14.74 -7.89
N PHE A 255 19.46 15.12 -6.61
CA PHE A 255 19.51 16.55 -6.21
C PHE A 255 20.78 17.01 -5.49
N LEU A 256 21.82 16.16 -5.42
CA LEU A 256 23.14 16.53 -4.89
C LEU A 256 24.21 16.43 -5.98
N SER A 257 24.07 17.21 -7.06
CA SER A 257 25.24 17.63 -7.85
C SER A 257 25.63 19.03 -7.40
N PRO A 258 26.88 19.27 -6.95
CA PRO A 258 27.37 20.61 -6.73
C PRO A 258 27.36 21.38 -8.06
N ALA A 259 26.87 22.61 -8.05
CA ALA A 259 26.98 23.50 -9.19
C ALA A 259 28.45 23.64 -9.64
N PRO A 260 28.76 23.78 -10.93
CA PRO A 260 30.12 24.01 -11.38
C PRO A 260 30.64 25.32 -10.79
N ALA A 261 31.77 25.27 -10.10
CA ALA A 261 32.44 26.45 -9.60
C ALA A 261 32.83 27.36 -10.77
N THR A 262 32.42 28.63 -10.71
CA THR A 262 32.85 29.67 -11.65
C THR A 262 34.37 29.86 -11.57
N PRO A 263 35.08 30.05 -12.70
CA PRO A 263 36.52 30.28 -12.68
C PRO A 263 36.84 31.66 -12.09
N ASN A 264 37.82 31.70 -11.19
CA ASN A 264 38.31 32.93 -10.59
C ASN A 264 38.92 33.87 -11.65
N PRO A 265 38.77 35.20 -11.50
CA PRO A 265 39.41 36.16 -12.39
C PRO A 265 40.94 36.15 -12.21
N PRO A 266 41.71 36.49 -13.27
CA PRO A 266 43.17 36.47 -13.22
C PRO A 266 43.73 37.59 -12.33
N PRO A 267 44.87 37.36 -11.67
CA PRO A 267 45.50 38.36 -10.82
C PRO A 267 46.11 39.51 -11.65
N ALA A 268 46.06 40.70 -11.06
CA ALA A 268 46.71 41.92 -11.56
C ALA A 268 48.22 41.93 -11.28
#